data_AF-H3GJS5-F1
#
_entry.id   AF-H3GJS5-F1
#
_cell.length_a   1.000
_cell.length_b   1.000
_cell.length_c   1.000
_cell.angle_alpha   90.00
_cell.angle_beta   90.00
_cell.angle_gamma   90.00
#
_symmetry.space_group_name_H-M   'P 1'
#
loop_
_entity.id
_entity.type
_entity.pdbx_description
1 polymer ?
#
loop_
_entity_poly.entity_id
_entity_poly.type
_entity_poly.pdbx_seq_one_letter_code
_entity_poly.pdbx_strand_id
1 'polypeptide(L)'
;MYLTVDSSKQQHVVAVAVASAACRAFSSAGVLLAQIVTNKRKSALLWRGRSSSTALPSSSFFQTRIGMGTPTKRTERVLSDAADKVAKAEEAARQYEAQLSEAAAKKRTLEEENEKLRASILNMALQNASVDLRREHVQLRQTLDSYQSKIDQMREISLLTAKVVDSRIKTKQGRQYVEYKLQIETDIRGTLVLWHRYSTFLNLAATLKAKNPTSEHDIPELQTQSLTGFFSDQLIIDRIAKLNEFLDVVTKADEFQWGIRIDKDTCVYKRKSKRVDRSYSVGSRESISTLTPSMRDSMFMPASSRASTISMDSY
;
A
#
# COMPACT_ATOMS: atom_id res chain seq x y z
N MET A 1 34.85 22.31 36.71
CA MET A 1 34.03 23.20 35.86
C MET A 1 33.29 22.34 34.85
N TYR A 2 32.04 22.69 34.61
CA TYR A 2 30.95 21.78 34.28
C TYR A 2 31.00 21.18 32.87
N LEU A 3 30.59 19.91 32.85
CA LEU A 3 30.25 19.08 31.71
C LEU A 3 29.01 19.66 30.99
N THR A 4 29.13 19.86 29.68
CA THR A 4 27.98 20.02 28.77
C THR A 4 27.43 18.62 28.46
N VAL A 5 26.20 18.38 28.90
CA VAL A 5 25.47 17.12 28.68
C VAL A 5 24.88 17.10 27.28
N ASP A 6 25.17 16.01 26.58
CA ASP A 6 24.86 15.70 25.20
C ASP A 6 23.34 15.48 24.96
N SER A 7 22.69 16.49 24.38
CA SER A 7 21.25 16.55 24.05
C SER A 7 20.84 15.56 22.93
N SER A 8 21.80 14.93 22.25
CA SER A 8 21.55 13.98 21.16
C SER A 8 20.94 12.66 21.65
N LYS A 9 21.26 12.24 22.89
CA LYS A 9 20.75 10.98 23.44
C LYS A 9 19.30 11.05 23.92
N GLN A 10 18.80 12.25 24.25
CA GLN A 10 17.43 12.43 24.73
C GLN A 10 16.40 12.41 23.57
N GLN A 11 16.80 12.85 22.37
CA GLN A 11 15.94 12.81 21.19
C GLN A 11 15.76 11.39 20.63
N HIS A 12 16.79 10.54 20.74
CA HIS A 12 16.71 9.14 20.31
C HIS A 12 15.80 8.29 21.21
N VAL A 13 15.77 8.54 22.53
CA VAL A 13 14.93 7.79 23.47
C VAL A 13 13.45 8.13 23.28
N VAL A 14 13.11 9.38 22.97
CA VAL A 14 11.73 9.80 22.68
C VAL A 14 11.25 9.24 21.34
N ALA A 15 12.10 9.23 20.31
CA ALA A 15 11.75 8.64 19.01
C ALA A 15 11.53 7.12 19.09
N VAL A 16 12.32 6.40 19.88
CA VAL A 16 12.16 4.95 20.11
C VAL A 16 10.92 4.65 20.97
N ALA A 17 10.61 5.49 21.96
CA ALA A 17 9.40 5.35 22.77
C ALA A 17 8.11 5.58 21.96
N VAL A 18 8.09 6.59 21.08
CA VAL A 18 6.94 6.88 20.20
C VAL A 18 6.76 5.80 19.13
N ALA A 19 7.86 5.27 18.55
CA ALA A 19 7.81 4.16 17.61
C ALA A 19 7.35 2.84 18.27
N SER A 20 7.77 2.59 19.52
CA SER A 20 7.35 1.41 20.29
C SER A 20 5.87 1.47 20.71
N ALA A 21 5.38 2.67 21.06
CA ALA A 21 3.97 2.89 21.37
C ALA A 21 3.07 2.75 20.11
N ALA A 22 3.51 3.26 18.96
CA ALA A 22 2.81 3.08 17.69
C ALA A 22 2.77 1.62 17.25
N CYS A 23 3.87 0.86 17.39
CA CYS A 23 3.90 -0.58 17.09
C CYS A 23 3.01 -1.41 18.03
N ARG A 24 2.89 -1.05 19.31
CA ARG A 24 1.98 -1.73 20.25
C ARG A 24 0.50 -1.43 19.96
N ALA A 25 0.16 -0.22 19.54
CA ALA A 25 -1.19 0.17 19.15
C ALA A 25 -1.64 -0.46 17.82
N PHE A 26 -0.74 -0.59 16.84
CA PHE A 26 -1.05 -1.28 15.57
C PHE A 26 -1.14 -2.79 15.71
N SER A 27 -0.41 -3.40 16.65
CA SER A 27 -0.48 -4.84 16.92
C SER A 27 -1.81 -5.26 17.57
N SER A 28 -2.36 -4.46 18.49
CA SER A 28 -3.67 -4.79 19.11
C SER A 28 -4.85 -4.58 18.15
N ALA A 29 -4.78 -3.56 17.28
CA ALA A 29 -5.79 -3.32 16.24
C ALA A 29 -5.72 -4.35 15.10
N GLY A 30 -4.51 -4.82 14.75
CA GLY A 30 -4.30 -5.84 13.71
C GLY A 30 -4.80 -7.23 14.10
N VAL A 31 -4.67 -7.62 15.37
CA VAL A 31 -5.17 -8.93 15.86
C VAL A 31 -6.70 -8.97 15.87
N LEU A 32 -7.36 -7.85 16.20
CA LEU A 32 -8.83 -7.75 16.20
C LEU A 32 -9.42 -7.77 14.78
N LEU A 33 -8.77 -7.13 13.80
CA LEU A 33 -9.21 -7.17 12.39
C LEU A 33 -8.95 -8.54 11.72
N ALA A 34 -7.89 -9.24 12.09
CA ALA A 34 -7.60 -10.59 11.57
C ALA A 34 -8.60 -11.66 12.11
N GLN A 35 -9.08 -11.50 13.35
CA GLN A 35 -10.10 -12.38 13.93
C GLN A 35 -11.47 -12.24 13.24
N ILE A 36 -11.81 -11.03 12.78
CA ILE A 36 -13.11 -10.73 12.15
C ILE A 36 -13.17 -11.22 10.68
N VAL A 37 -12.08 -11.07 9.93
CA VAL A 37 -12.03 -11.50 8.51
C VAL A 37 -11.97 -13.02 8.36
N THR A 38 -11.34 -13.73 9.31
CA THR A 38 -11.27 -15.20 9.31
C THR A 38 -12.62 -15.85 9.63
N ASN A 39 -13.46 -15.21 10.45
CA ASN A 39 -14.81 -15.70 10.76
C ASN A 39 -15.80 -15.53 9.59
N LYS A 40 -15.65 -14.47 8.79
CA LYS A 40 -16.44 -14.28 7.56
C LYS A 40 -16.07 -15.28 6.45
N ARG A 41 -14.81 -15.69 6.33
CA ARG A 41 -14.36 -16.65 5.30
C ARG A 41 -14.74 -18.11 5.59
N LYS A 42 -14.74 -18.55 6.86
CA LYS A 42 -15.20 -19.91 7.22
C LYS A 42 -16.70 -20.10 6.93
N SER A 43 -17.50 -19.04 7.11
CA SER A 43 -18.94 -19.07 6.86
C SER A 43 -19.29 -19.10 5.37
N ALA A 44 -18.48 -18.48 4.50
CA ALA A 44 -18.70 -18.47 3.05
C ALA A 44 -18.20 -19.74 2.32
N LEU A 45 -17.24 -20.47 2.90
CA LEU A 45 -16.70 -21.72 2.33
C LEU A 45 -17.61 -22.94 2.54
N LEU A 46 -18.48 -22.92 3.55
CA LEU A 46 -19.47 -23.99 3.77
C LEU A 46 -20.65 -23.97 2.79
N TRP A 47 -20.83 -22.89 2.02
CA TRP A 47 -21.94 -22.73 1.08
C TRP A 47 -21.58 -22.92 -0.41
N ARG A 48 -20.30 -23.10 -0.75
CA ARG A 48 -19.82 -23.17 -2.16
C ARG A 48 -19.36 -24.57 -2.60
N GLY A 49 -19.90 -25.62 -1.98
CA GLY A 49 -19.50 -27.00 -2.24
C GLY A 49 -20.61 -27.89 -2.79
N ARG A 50 -21.31 -27.51 -3.87
CA ARG A 50 -22.03 -28.47 -4.75
C ARG A 50 -22.59 -27.83 -6.02
N SER A 51 -21.74 -27.58 -7.00
CA SER A 51 -22.19 -27.44 -8.40
C SER A 51 -21.03 -27.77 -9.33
N SER A 52 -20.99 -29.01 -9.82
CA SER A 52 -20.16 -29.38 -10.96
C SER A 52 -20.99 -30.29 -11.85
N SER A 53 -21.19 -29.83 -13.08
CA SER A 53 -21.88 -30.49 -14.18
C SER A 53 -20.84 -31.21 -15.05
N THR A 54 -21.14 -32.44 -15.47
CA THR A 54 -20.45 -33.15 -16.56
C THR A 54 -21.47 -33.95 -17.38
N ALA A 55 -21.18 -34.07 -18.67
CA ALA A 55 -22.05 -34.29 -19.82
C ALA A 55 -22.59 -35.72 -20.08
N LEU A 56 -23.79 -35.78 -20.74
CA LEU A 56 -24.38 -36.69 -21.80
C LEU A 56 -24.13 -38.23 -21.78
N PRO A 57 -24.96 -39.14 -22.41
CA PRO A 57 -25.95 -38.94 -23.50
C PRO A 57 -27.28 -39.76 -23.44
N SER A 58 -28.12 -39.54 -24.46
CA SER A 58 -29.27 -40.31 -25.01
C SER A 58 -29.65 -41.71 -24.47
N SER A 59 -30.94 -41.95 -24.18
CA SER A 59 -31.83 -42.94 -24.84
C SER A 59 -33.09 -43.24 -24.00
N SER A 60 -34.24 -43.19 -24.68
CA SER A 60 -35.51 -43.95 -24.48
C SER A 60 -35.99 -44.41 -23.09
N PHE A 61 -37.29 -44.13 -22.84
CA PHE A 61 -38.25 -44.96 -22.12
C PHE A 61 -38.01 -45.19 -20.62
N PHE A 62 -38.75 -44.47 -19.77
CA PHE A 62 -39.91 -45.01 -19.06
C PHE A 62 -40.64 -43.90 -18.31
N GLN A 63 -41.94 -43.87 -18.50
CA GLN A 63 -42.88 -43.03 -17.78
C GLN A 63 -42.88 -43.41 -16.30
N THR A 64 -42.38 -42.53 -15.43
CA THR A 64 -42.68 -42.60 -13.99
C THR A 64 -43.16 -41.23 -13.51
N ARG A 65 -44.42 -41.24 -13.08
CA ARG A 65 -45.20 -40.20 -12.41
C ARG A 65 -44.35 -39.16 -11.68
N ILE A 66 -44.61 -37.89 -12.01
CA ILE A 66 -44.36 -36.76 -11.12
C ILE A 66 -45.26 -36.94 -9.89
N GLY A 67 -44.72 -37.61 -8.87
CA GLY A 67 -45.26 -37.54 -7.52
C GLY A 67 -44.75 -36.25 -6.90
N MET A 68 -45.58 -35.22 -6.86
CA MET A 68 -45.41 -34.10 -5.93
C MET A 68 -45.47 -34.67 -4.50
N GLY A 69 -44.33 -35.13 -3.99
CA GLY A 69 -44.18 -35.50 -2.60
C GLY A 69 -44.31 -34.25 -1.76
N THR A 70 -45.44 -34.10 -1.08
CA THR A 70 -45.63 -33.08 -0.04
C THR A 70 -44.44 -33.16 0.92
N PRO A 71 -43.75 -32.05 1.22
CA PRO A 71 -42.65 -32.07 2.18
C PRO A 71 -43.16 -32.71 3.46
N THR A 72 -42.42 -33.69 3.98
CA THR A 72 -42.78 -34.29 5.29
C THR A 72 -42.85 -33.17 6.34
N LYS A 73 -43.77 -33.24 7.30
CA LYS A 73 -43.92 -32.22 8.36
C LYS A 73 -42.60 -31.88 9.07
N ARG A 74 -41.63 -32.81 9.08
CA ARG A 74 -40.29 -32.62 9.63
C ARG A 74 -39.40 -31.72 8.77
N THR A 75 -39.41 -31.89 7.44
CA THR A 75 -38.64 -31.04 6.52
C THR A 75 -39.20 -29.62 6.48
N GLU A 76 -40.52 -29.46 6.56
CA GLU A 76 -41.18 -28.15 6.62
C GLU A 76 -40.83 -27.38 7.90
N ARG A 77 -40.79 -28.07 9.06
CA ARG A 77 -40.35 -27.48 10.33
C ARG A 77 -38.88 -27.03 10.31
N VAL A 78 -37.99 -27.81 9.70
CA VAL A 78 -36.57 -27.47 9.59
C VAL A 78 -36.36 -26.25 8.68
N LEU A 79 -37.11 -26.16 7.58
CA LEU A 79 -37.08 -25.00 6.69
C LEU A 79 -37.65 -23.74 7.37
N SER A 80 -38.72 -23.87 8.16
CA SER A 80 -39.27 -22.77 8.97
C SER A 80 -38.28 -22.28 10.03
N ASP A 81 -37.66 -23.18 10.80
CA ASP A 81 -36.66 -22.81 11.81
C ASP A 81 -35.39 -22.21 11.18
N ALA A 82 -35.00 -22.69 9.99
CA ALA A 82 -33.92 -22.07 9.23
C ALA A 82 -34.29 -20.67 8.72
N ALA A 83 -35.51 -20.47 8.24
CA ALA A 83 -36.01 -19.16 7.82
C ALA A 83 -36.06 -18.17 8.99
N ASP A 84 -36.53 -18.60 10.16
CA ASP A 84 -36.57 -17.79 11.38
C ASP A 84 -35.17 -17.41 11.87
N LYS A 85 -34.20 -18.33 11.76
CA LYS A 85 -32.79 -18.07 12.11
C LYS A 85 -32.14 -17.09 11.13
N VAL A 86 -32.42 -17.22 9.83
CA VAL A 86 -31.94 -16.28 8.82
C VAL A 86 -32.55 -14.90 9.04
N ALA A 87 -33.85 -14.80 9.28
CA ALA A 87 -34.53 -13.54 9.58
C ALA A 87 -33.92 -12.85 10.82
N LYS A 88 -33.70 -13.59 11.91
CA LYS A 88 -33.02 -13.06 13.11
C LYS A 88 -31.58 -12.64 12.86
N ALA A 89 -30.83 -13.40 12.06
CA ALA A 89 -29.46 -13.05 11.70
C ALA A 89 -29.39 -11.79 10.81
N GLU A 90 -30.35 -11.64 9.89
CA GLU A 90 -30.49 -10.45 9.04
C GLU A 90 -30.91 -9.21 9.85
N GLU A 91 -31.80 -9.37 10.83
CA GLU A 91 -32.16 -8.28 11.75
C GLU A 91 -30.99 -7.87 12.64
N ALA A 92 -30.25 -8.84 13.18
CA ALA A 92 -29.04 -8.55 13.95
C ALA A 92 -27.99 -7.85 13.07
N ALA A 93 -27.78 -8.29 11.83
CA ALA A 93 -26.88 -7.64 10.88
C ALA A 93 -27.32 -6.19 10.60
N ARG A 94 -28.61 -5.96 10.37
CA ARG A 94 -29.18 -4.60 10.20
C ARG A 94 -28.97 -3.72 11.43
N GLN A 95 -29.15 -4.26 12.64
CA GLN A 95 -28.89 -3.53 13.87
C GLN A 95 -27.40 -3.19 14.05
N TYR A 96 -26.49 -4.11 13.74
CA TYR A 96 -25.05 -3.84 13.78
C TYR A 96 -24.62 -2.79 12.75
N GLU A 97 -25.18 -2.82 11.54
CA GLU A 97 -24.93 -1.79 10.52
C GLU A 97 -25.48 -0.41 10.96
N ALA A 98 -26.67 -0.38 11.56
CA ALA A 98 -27.24 0.84 12.13
C ALA A 98 -26.35 1.39 13.25
N GLN A 99 -25.92 0.55 14.20
CA GLN A 99 -25.00 0.95 15.28
C GLN A 99 -23.64 1.42 14.74
N LEU A 100 -23.08 0.77 13.72
CA LEU A 100 -21.82 1.19 13.10
C LEU A 100 -21.95 2.55 12.42
N SER A 101 -23.07 2.78 11.72
CA SER A 101 -23.32 4.07 11.06
C SER A 101 -23.55 5.20 12.07
N GLU A 102 -24.29 4.94 13.15
CA GLU A 102 -24.46 5.89 14.26
C GLU A 102 -23.15 6.20 14.97
N ALA A 103 -22.33 5.17 15.25
CA ALA A 103 -21.01 5.35 15.83
C ALA A 103 -20.07 6.15 14.91
N ALA A 104 -20.12 5.90 13.59
CA ALA A 104 -19.36 6.67 12.61
C ALA A 104 -19.83 8.13 12.54
N ALA A 105 -21.14 8.38 12.64
CA ALA A 105 -21.68 9.74 12.70
C ALA A 105 -21.22 10.48 13.96
N LYS A 106 -21.32 9.86 15.15
CA LYS A 106 -20.82 10.43 16.41
C LYS A 106 -19.31 10.67 16.38
N LYS A 107 -18.55 9.78 15.75
CA LYS A 107 -17.10 9.96 15.58
C LYS A 107 -16.80 11.21 14.75
N ARG A 108 -17.51 11.43 13.64
CA ARG A 108 -17.35 12.62 12.80
C ARG A 108 -17.65 13.90 13.55
N THR A 109 -18.76 13.95 14.29
CA THR A 109 -19.11 15.16 15.06
C THR A 109 -18.06 15.47 16.12
N LEU A 110 -17.56 14.46 16.83
CA LEU A 110 -16.48 14.63 17.80
C LEU A 110 -15.15 15.07 17.15
N GLU A 111 -14.84 14.59 15.94
CA GLU A 111 -13.65 15.01 15.20
C GLU A 111 -13.74 16.48 14.79
N GLU A 112 -14.90 16.92 14.29
CA GLU A 112 -15.15 18.33 13.94
C GLU A 112 -15.08 19.27 15.15
N GLU A 113 -15.66 18.86 16.29
CA GLU A 113 -15.57 19.62 17.54
C GLU A 113 -14.13 19.71 18.04
N ASN A 114 -13.38 18.60 18.00
CA ASN A 114 -11.96 18.60 18.36
C ASN A 114 -11.13 19.51 17.45
N GLU A 115 -11.41 19.55 16.15
CA GLU A 115 -10.73 20.46 15.22
C GLU A 115 -11.04 21.92 15.56
N LYS A 116 -12.30 22.26 15.82
CA LYS A 116 -12.72 23.60 16.26
C LYS A 116 -12.05 24.02 17.56
N LEU A 117 -12.02 23.12 18.56
CA LEU A 117 -11.37 23.40 19.84
C LEU A 117 -9.86 23.60 19.68
N ARG A 118 -9.18 22.77 18.88
CA ARG A 118 -7.75 22.95 18.57
C ARG A 118 -7.48 24.29 17.90
N ALA A 119 -8.30 24.67 16.92
CA ALA A 119 -8.17 25.95 16.23
C ALA A 119 -8.39 27.13 17.18
N SER A 120 -9.39 27.04 18.08
CA SER A 120 -9.68 28.08 19.07
C SER A 120 -8.54 28.23 20.08
N ILE A 121 -8.03 27.13 20.63
CA ILE A 121 -6.90 27.14 21.57
C ILE A 121 -5.66 27.73 20.89
N LEU A 122 -5.37 27.33 19.66
CA LEU A 122 -4.25 27.88 18.90
C LEU A 122 -4.39 29.40 18.69
N ASN A 123 -5.59 29.87 18.33
CA ASN A 123 -5.83 31.30 18.13
C ASN A 123 -5.64 32.09 19.44
N MET A 124 -6.21 31.62 20.55
CA MET A 124 -6.02 32.24 21.86
C MET A 124 -4.54 32.23 22.29
N ALA A 125 -3.82 31.14 22.06
CA ALA A 125 -2.40 31.04 22.36
C ALA A 125 -1.57 32.04 21.52
N LEU A 126 -1.85 32.17 20.23
CA LEU A 126 -1.15 33.11 19.35
C LEU A 126 -1.48 34.58 19.67
N GLN A 127 -2.71 34.89 20.08
CA GLN A 127 -3.08 36.26 20.51
C GLN A 127 -2.33 36.68 21.77
N ASN A 128 -2.11 35.74 22.69
CA ASN A 128 -1.40 35.98 23.95
C ASN A 128 0.13 35.77 23.84
N ALA A 129 0.63 35.32 22.69
CA ALA A 129 2.05 35.05 22.47
C ALA A 129 2.85 36.31 22.11
N SER A 130 4.15 36.28 22.41
CA SER A 130 5.09 37.30 21.98
C SER A 130 5.17 37.38 20.45
N VAL A 131 5.62 38.54 19.93
CA VAL A 131 5.74 38.76 18.48
C VAL A 131 6.72 37.77 17.83
N ASP A 132 7.83 37.46 18.52
CA ASP A 132 8.85 36.54 18.00
C ASP A 132 8.31 35.11 17.89
N LEU A 133 7.58 34.63 18.91
CA LEU A 133 6.97 33.30 18.90
C LEU A 133 5.94 33.16 17.76
N ARG A 134 5.16 34.21 17.49
CA ARG A 134 4.23 34.22 16.34
C ARG A 134 4.96 34.13 15.01
N ARG A 135 6.08 34.83 14.84
CA ARG A 135 6.90 34.77 13.62
C ARG A 135 7.49 33.38 13.42
N GLU A 136 8.05 32.80 14.48
CA GLU A 136 8.60 31.44 14.45
C GLU A 136 7.51 30.41 14.11
N HIS A 137 6.32 30.52 14.71
CA HIS A 137 5.19 29.64 14.38
C HIS A 137 4.83 29.71 12.88
N VAL A 138 4.81 30.90 12.28
CA VAL A 138 4.56 31.05 10.83
C VAL A 138 5.69 30.41 10.00
N GLN A 139 6.95 30.63 10.38
CA GLN A 139 8.10 30.04 9.69
C GLN A 139 8.12 28.51 9.77
N LEU A 140 7.86 27.95 10.96
CA LEU A 140 7.76 26.50 11.17
C LEU A 140 6.59 25.92 10.39
N ARG A 141 5.44 26.59 10.35
CA ARG A 141 4.29 26.14 9.55
C ARG A 141 4.62 26.11 8.06
N GLN A 142 5.23 27.17 7.52
CA GLN A 142 5.70 27.20 6.14
C GLN A 142 6.70 26.08 5.84
N THR A 143 7.60 25.82 6.79
CA THR A 143 8.59 24.76 6.68
C THR A 143 7.91 23.38 6.64
N LEU A 144 6.95 23.14 7.54
CA LEU A 144 6.15 21.92 7.57
C LEU A 144 5.35 21.73 6.28
N ASP A 145 4.69 22.77 5.77
CA ASP A 145 3.93 22.72 4.51
C ASP A 145 4.87 22.38 3.33
N SER A 146 6.10 22.92 3.34
CA SER A 146 7.11 22.60 2.32
C SER A 146 7.59 21.16 2.39
N TYR A 147 7.79 20.62 3.60
CA TYR A 147 8.21 19.23 3.78
C TYR A 147 7.08 18.26 3.46
N GLN A 148 5.84 18.59 3.83
CA GLN A 148 4.67 17.80 3.49
C GLN A 148 4.51 17.71 1.97
N SER A 149 4.65 18.85 1.27
CA SER A 149 4.64 18.88 -0.20
C SER A 149 5.75 18.02 -0.82
N LYS A 150 6.96 18.03 -0.25
CA LYS A 150 8.07 17.16 -0.69
C LYS A 150 7.78 15.69 -0.42
N ILE A 151 7.21 15.35 0.73
CA ILE A 151 6.80 13.98 1.04
C ILE A 151 5.77 13.48 0.03
N ASP A 152 4.78 14.30 -0.31
CA ASP A 152 3.75 13.95 -1.29
C ASP A 152 4.29 13.83 -2.72
N GLN A 153 5.36 14.55 -3.04
CA GLN A 153 6.09 14.41 -4.32
C GLN A 153 6.97 13.16 -4.34
N MET A 154 7.65 12.85 -3.24
CA MET A 154 8.51 11.67 -3.08
C MET A 154 7.71 10.38 -2.88
N ARG A 155 6.42 10.49 -2.59
CA ARG A 155 5.54 9.35 -2.44
C ARG A 155 5.55 8.54 -3.73
N GLU A 156 5.93 7.28 -3.60
CA GLU A 156 5.98 6.37 -4.74
C GLU A 156 4.59 6.18 -5.34
N ILE A 157 4.53 6.23 -6.67
CA ILE A 157 3.31 6.05 -7.44
C ILE A 157 3.34 4.65 -8.05
N SER A 158 2.36 3.83 -7.71
CA SER A 158 2.25 2.47 -8.25
C SER A 158 1.55 2.48 -9.61
N LEU A 159 2.11 1.73 -10.56
CA LEU A 159 1.49 1.50 -11.86
C LEU A 159 0.40 0.43 -11.75
N LEU A 160 -0.82 0.75 -12.21
CA LEU A 160 -1.91 -0.23 -12.33
C LEU A 160 -2.05 -0.72 -13.77
N THR A 161 -2.22 0.20 -14.72
CA THR A 161 -2.38 -0.12 -16.15
C THR A 161 -1.60 0.88 -16.99
N ALA A 162 -1.19 0.47 -18.19
CA ALA A 162 -0.53 1.35 -19.15
C ALA A 162 -0.97 1.02 -20.58
N LYS A 163 -1.30 2.04 -21.38
CA LYS A 163 -1.71 1.89 -22.78
C LYS A 163 -1.29 3.10 -23.62
N VAL A 164 -0.95 2.86 -24.88
CA VAL A 164 -0.73 3.89 -25.89
C VAL A 164 -2.05 4.16 -26.62
N VAL A 165 -2.48 5.42 -26.60
CA VAL A 165 -3.81 5.83 -27.09
C VAL A 165 -3.73 6.63 -28.39
N ASP A 166 -2.63 7.34 -28.61
CA ASP A 166 -2.52 8.33 -29.68
C ASP A 166 -1.06 8.47 -30.15
N SER A 167 -0.85 9.16 -31.26
CA SER A 167 0.46 9.43 -31.81
C SER A 167 0.53 10.83 -32.44
N ARG A 168 1.73 11.41 -32.47
CA ARG A 168 1.98 12.68 -33.15
C ARG A 168 3.37 12.71 -33.78
N ILE A 169 3.49 13.36 -34.92
CA ILE A 169 4.77 13.61 -35.57
C ILE A 169 5.28 14.98 -35.14
N LYS A 170 6.54 15.04 -34.70
CA LYS A 170 7.24 16.29 -34.40
C LYS A 170 8.48 16.43 -35.26
N THR A 171 8.77 17.66 -35.64
CA THR A 171 10.00 18.03 -36.35
C THR A 171 10.94 18.74 -35.38
N LYS A 172 12.16 18.23 -35.21
CA LYS A 172 13.22 18.90 -34.44
C LYS A 172 14.51 18.85 -35.27
N GLN A 173 15.16 20.01 -35.46
CA GLN A 173 16.41 20.12 -36.23
C GLN A 173 16.30 19.52 -37.64
N GLY A 174 15.18 19.75 -38.33
CA GLY A 174 14.94 19.21 -39.68
C GLY A 174 14.69 17.69 -39.73
N ARG A 175 14.67 16.99 -38.59
CA ARG A 175 14.35 15.56 -38.51
C ARG A 175 12.97 15.38 -37.88
N GLN A 176 12.14 14.60 -38.57
CA GLN A 176 10.84 14.19 -38.06
C GLN A 176 10.98 12.94 -37.19
N TYR A 177 10.18 12.85 -36.13
CA TYR A 177 10.09 11.68 -35.27
C TYR A 177 8.67 11.56 -34.68
N VAL A 178 8.27 10.33 -34.36
CA VAL A 178 6.96 10.04 -33.76
C VAL A 178 7.06 10.00 -32.24
N GLU A 179 6.12 10.68 -31.58
CA GLU A 179 5.82 10.50 -30.16
C GLU A 179 4.48 9.79 -30.00
N TYR A 180 4.42 8.91 -29.01
CA TYR A 180 3.26 8.10 -28.67
C TYR A 180 2.70 8.57 -27.34
N LYS A 181 1.38 8.78 -27.28
CA LYS A 181 0.66 9.19 -26.08
C LYS A 181 0.43 7.98 -25.20
N LEU A 182 1.19 7.90 -24.11
CA LEU A 182 1.05 6.90 -23.08
C LEU A 182 0.04 7.39 -22.04
N GLN A 183 -0.93 6.56 -21.73
CA GLN A 183 -1.89 6.72 -20.63
C GLN A 183 -1.56 5.68 -19.57
N ILE A 184 -1.33 6.13 -18.35
CA ILE A 184 -1.01 5.28 -17.20
C ILE A 184 -2.05 5.51 -16.11
N GLU A 185 -2.67 4.44 -15.62
CA GLU A 185 -3.53 4.51 -14.45
C GLU A 185 -2.71 4.16 -13.21
N THR A 186 -2.85 4.99 -12.17
CA THR A 186 -2.07 4.91 -10.93
C THR A 186 -2.99 4.78 -9.72
N ASP A 187 -2.43 4.33 -8.61
CA ASP A 187 -3.15 4.12 -7.34
C ASP A 187 -3.54 5.43 -6.64
N ILE A 188 -2.66 6.44 -6.66
CA ILE A 188 -2.84 7.66 -5.84
C ILE A 188 -3.07 8.95 -6.64
N ARG A 189 -2.66 9.02 -7.91
CA ARG A 189 -2.75 10.24 -8.75
C ARG A 189 -3.78 10.12 -9.88
N GLY A 190 -4.51 9.00 -9.96
CA GLY A 190 -5.47 8.73 -11.02
C GLY A 190 -4.78 8.43 -12.36
N THR A 191 -5.28 9.01 -13.45
CA THR A 191 -4.74 8.78 -14.81
C THR A 191 -3.71 9.85 -15.17
N LEU A 192 -2.50 9.42 -15.50
CA LEU A 192 -1.42 10.27 -16.03
C LEU A 192 -1.28 10.06 -17.54
N VAL A 193 -1.00 11.15 -18.27
CA VAL A 193 -0.86 11.14 -19.72
C VAL A 193 0.44 11.83 -20.11
N LEU A 194 1.25 11.16 -20.93
CA LEU A 194 2.55 11.66 -21.35
C LEU A 194 2.91 11.20 -22.76
N TRP A 195 3.94 11.83 -23.34
CA TRP A 195 4.38 11.56 -24.71
C TRP A 195 5.80 10.98 -24.69
N HIS A 196 5.96 9.78 -25.25
CA HIS A 196 7.25 9.11 -25.34
C HIS A 196 7.62 8.72 -26.76
N ARG A 197 8.92 8.63 -27.02
CA ARG A 197 9.43 8.10 -28.29
C ARG A 197 9.42 6.58 -28.25
N TYR A 198 9.35 5.97 -29.42
CA TYR A 198 9.42 4.51 -29.58
C TYR A 198 10.66 3.89 -28.92
N SER A 199 11.80 4.59 -28.96
CA SER A 199 13.06 4.16 -28.32
C SER A 199 12.94 3.93 -26.82
N THR A 200 12.07 4.66 -26.12
CA THR A 200 11.85 4.47 -24.68
C THR A 200 11.31 3.07 -24.39
N PHE A 201 10.37 2.59 -25.20
CA PHE A 201 9.78 1.26 -25.07
C PHE A 201 10.76 0.16 -25.50
N LEU A 202 11.56 0.39 -26.55
CA LEU A 202 12.63 -0.53 -26.94
C LEU A 202 13.64 -0.75 -25.80
N ASN A 203 14.10 0.34 -25.18
CA ASN A 203 15.06 0.26 -24.07
C ASN A 203 14.46 -0.46 -22.87
N LEU A 204 13.17 -0.23 -22.60
CA LEU A 204 12.44 -0.93 -21.55
C LEU A 204 12.36 -2.44 -21.83
N ALA A 205 11.96 -2.82 -23.04
CA ALA A 205 11.88 -4.23 -23.46
C ALA A 205 13.24 -4.92 -23.35
N ALA A 206 14.31 -4.29 -23.85
CA ALA A 206 15.67 -4.82 -23.75
C ALA A 206 16.10 -5.01 -22.28
N THR A 207 15.80 -4.03 -21.41
CA THR A 207 16.13 -4.12 -19.98
C THR A 207 15.34 -5.23 -19.28
N LEU A 208 14.07 -5.41 -19.64
CA LEU A 208 13.22 -6.46 -19.05
C LEU A 208 13.67 -7.86 -19.48
N LYS A 209 14.00 -8.05 -20.76
CA LYS A 209 14.56 -9.31 -21.29
C LYS A 209 15.89 -9.64 -20.62
N ALA A 210 16.79 -8.66 -20.48
CA ALA A 210 18.09 -8.87 -19.84
C ALA A 210 17.98 -9.21 -18.34
N LYS A 211 17.02 -8.62 -17.63
CA LYS A 211 16.82 -8.85 -16.18
C LYS A 211 16.10 -10.15 -15.84
N ASN A 212 15.35 -10.72 -16.79
CA ASN A 212 14.53 -11.91 -16.55
C ASN A 212 14.73 -12.92 -17.69
N PRO A 213 15.91 -13.56 -17.77
CA PRO A 213 16.22 -14.52 -18.84
C PRO A 213 15.36 -15.80 -18.77
N THR A 214 14.73 -16.08 -17.63
CA THR A 214 13.96 -17.30 -17.36
C THR A 214 12.47 -17.03 -17.16
N SER A 215 11.95 -15.86 -17.57
CA SER A 215 10.52 -15.58 -17.39
C SER A 215 9.68 -16.52 -18.24
N GLU A 216 8.62 -17.10 -17.66
CA GLU A 216 7.65 -17.92 -18.41
C GLU A 216 6.84 -17.06 -19.40
N HIS A 217 6.74 -15.76 -19.14
CA HIS A 217 6.06 -14.81 -20.01
C HIS A 217 6.98 -14.36 -21.16
N ASP A 218 6.58 -14.66 -22.39
CA ASP A 218 7.27 -14.19 -23.59
C ASP A 218 7.00 -12.70 -23.80
N ILE A 219 8.06 -11.89 -23.85
CA ILE A 219 7.96 -10.44 -24.07
C ILE A 219 7.90 -10.20 -25.58
N PRO A 220 6.79 -9.65 -26.12
CA PRO A 220 6.64 -9.39 -27.53
C PRO A 220 7.81 -8.60 -28.11
N GLU A 221 8.30 -9.03 -29.28
CA GLU A 221 9.44 -8.38 -29.91
C GLU A 221 9.03 -7.06 -30.58
N LEU A 222 9.56 -5.96 -30.04
CA LEU A 222 9.43 -4.64 -30.63
C LEU A 222 10.44 -4.48 -31.77
N GLN A 223 9.96 -4.13 -32.96
CA GLN A 223 10.78 -3.91 -34.15
C GLN A 223 11.86 -2.85 -33.88
N THR A 224 13.12 -3.10 -34.18
CA THR A 224 14.23 -2.15 -33.93
C THR A 224 14.40 -1.08 -35.02
N GLN A 225 13.71 -1.24 -36.15
CA GLN A 225 13.88 -0.36 -37.31
C GLN A 225 13.44 1.08 -36.98
N SER A 226 14.36 2.03 -37.12
CA SER A 226 14.05 3.46 -37.02
C SER A 226 13.23 3.89 -38.23
N LEU A 227 12.13 4.61 -38.02
CA LEU A 227 11.40 5.25 -39.10
C LEU A 227 12.19 6.47 -39.56
N THR A 228 12.94 6.31 -40.63
CA THR A 228 13.59 7.44 -41.31
C THR A 228 12.74 7.89 -42.49
N GLY A 229 12.17 9.09 -42.37
CA GLY A 229 11.64 9.87 -43.50
C GLY A 229 10.23 9.55 -43.99
N PHE A 230 9.71 8.33 -43.77
CA PHE A 230 8.36 7.95 -44.22
C PHE A 230 7.53 7.40 -43.05
N PHE A 231 6.63 8.23 -42.54
CA PHE A 231 5.63 7.84 -41.54
C PHE A 231 4.32 7.57 -42.27
N SER A 232 4.05 6.32 -42.62
CA SER A 232 2.70 5.94 -43.04
C SER A 232 1.82 5.75 -41.81
N ASP A 233 0.57 6.20 -41.89
CA ASP A 233 -0.39 6.05 -40.80
C ASP A 233 -0.59 4.58 -40.42
N GLN A 234 -0.61 3.68 -41.42
CA GLN A 234 -0.69 2.23 -41.20
C GLN A 234 0.45 1.71 -40.32
N LEU A 235 1.68 2.15 -40.58
CA LEU A 235 2.83 1.69 -39.80
C LEU A 235 2.75 2.23 -38.37
N ILE A 236 2.32 3.47 -38.18
CA ILE A 236 2.10 4.05 -36.85
C ILE A 236 1.05 3.23 -36.08
N ILE A 237 -0.07 2.89 -36.72
CA ILE A 237 -1.13 2.06 -36.14
C ILE A 237 -0.60 0.69 -35.73
N ASP A 238 0.13 0.01 -36.61
CA ASP A 238 0.72 -1.31 -36.32
C ASP A 238 1.69 -1.24 -35.14
N ARG A 239 2.47 -0.16 -35.02
CA ARG A 239 3.35 0.06 -33.88
C ARG A 239 2.58 0.30 -32.59
N ILE A 240 1.49 1.07 -32.62
CA ILE A 240 0.64 1.28 -31.45
C ILE A 240 0.08 -0.06 -30.96
N ALA A 241 -0.38 -0.91 -31.88
CA ALA A 241 -0.87 -2.25 -31.53
C ALA A 241 0.19 -3.08 -30.82
N LYS A 242 1.41 -3.16 -31.39
CA LYS A 242 2.54 -3.88 -30.78
C LYS A 242 2.99 -3.30 -29.43
N LEU A 243 2.97 -1.97 -29.30
CA LEU A 243 3.28 -1.31 -28.04
C LEU A 243 2.24 -1.65 -26.97
N ASN A 244 0.96 -1.69 -27.33
CA ASN A 244 -0.11 -2.07 -26.41
C ASN A 244 -0.03 -3.54 -26.00
N GLU A 245 0.25 -4.44 -26.94
CA GLU A 245 0.50 -5.86 -26.64
C GLU A 245 1.68 -6.03 -25.67
N PHE A 246 2.80 -5.35 -25.96
CA PHE A 246 3.96 -5.32 -25.08
C PHE A 246 3.62 -4.79 -23.68
N LEU A 247 2.95 -3.64 -23.59
CA LEU A 247 2.57 -3.02 -22.31
C LEU A 247 1.62 -3.91 -21.51
N ASP A 248 0.69 -4.58 -22.18
CA ASP A 248 -0.26 -5.49 -21.54
C ASP A 248 0.47 -6.68 -20.88
N VAL A 249 1.39 -7.32 -21.62
CA VAL A 249 2.20 -8.42 -21.08
C VAL A 249 3.05 -7.96 -19.90
N VAL A 250 3.80 -6.87 -20.04
CA VAL A 250 4.73 -6.44 -18.97
C VAL A 250 4.03 -5.86 -17.74
N THR A 251 2.77 -5.43 -17.88
CA THR A 251 1.95 -4.89 -16.79
C THR A 251 1.16 -5.99 -16.07
N LYS A 252 0.69 -7.02 -16.77
CA LYS A 252 -0.05 -8.14 -16.16
C LYS A 252 0.85 -9.17 -15.49
N ALA A 253 2.03 -9.42 -16.05
CA ALA A 253 2.97 -10.40 -15.51
C ALA A 253 3.58 -9.93 -14.17
N ASP A 254 3.36 -10.67 -13.08
CA ASP A 254 3.84 -10.31 -11.73
C ASP A 254 5.36 -10.16 -11.62
N GLU A 255 6.10 -10.78 -12.55
CA GLU A 255 7.53 -10.95 -12.46
C GLU A 255 8.35 -9.72 -12.86
N PHE A 256 7.78 -8.89 -13.73
CA PHE A 256 8.49 -7.74 -14.27
C PHE A 256 8.47 -6.57 -13.30
N GLN A 257 9.65 -6.05 -12.98
CA GLN A 257 9.81 -4.80 -12.25
C GLN A 257 10.37 -3.74 -13.19
N TRP A 258 9.64 -2.64 -13.32
CA TRP A 258 10.08 -1.51 -14.13
C TRP A 258 9.48 -0.20 -13.61
N GLY A 259 10.02 0.90 -14.09
CA GLY A 259 9.45 2.20 -13.82
C GLY A 259 9.68 3.13 -15.02
N ILE A 260 8.85 4.15 -15.09
CA ILE A 260 8.91 5.16 -16.14
C ILE A 260 8.83 6.54 -15.51
N ARG A 261 9.72 7.43 -15.96
CA ARG A 261 9.74 8.82 -15.51
C ARG A 261 8.71 9.60 -16.30
N ILE A 262 7.79 10.25 -15.59
CA ILE A 262 6.77 11.11 -16.17
C ILE A 262 7.32 12.51 -16.34
N ASP A 263 7.93 13.03 -15.27
CA ASP A 263 8.51 14.37 -15.18
C ASP A 263 9.85 14.32 -14.44
N LYS A 264 10.42 15.49 -14.15
CA LYS A 264 11.66 15.64 -13.38
C LYS A 264 11.57 14.96 -12.00
N ASP A 265 10.42 15.14 -11.34
CA ASP A 265 10.23 14.74 -9.94
C ASP A 265 9.24 13.57 -9.78
N THR A 266 8.60 13.13 -10.87
CA THR A 266 7.53 12.12 -10.84
C THR A 266 7.96 10.85 -11.59
N CYS A 267 8.02 9.73 -10.87
CA CYS A 267 8.31 8.42 -11.42
C CYS A 267 7.22 7.43 -11.02
N VAL A 268 6.75 6.64 -11.98
CA VAL A 268 5.74 5.61 -11.76
C VAL A 268 6.42 4.25 -11.83
N TYR A 269 6.14 3.39 -10.87
CA TYR A 269 6.80 2.10 -10.72
C TYR A 269 5.81 0.95 -10.72
N LYS A 270 6.17 -0.11 -11.42
CA LYS A 270 5.62 -1.44 -11.25
C LYS A 270 6.58 -2.26 -10.40
N ARG A 271 6.14 -2.67 -9.22
CA ARG A 271 6.90 -3.57 -8.34
C ARG A 271 6.59 -5.02 -8.66
N LYS A 272 7.57 -5.90 -8.43
CA LYS A 272 7.37 -7.35 -8.51
C LYS A 272 6.38 -7.74 -7.42
N SER A 273 5.27 -8.36 -7.79
CA SER A 273 4.32 -8.89 -6.80
C SER A 273 5.00 -10.11 -6.18
N LYS A 274 5.63 -9.95 -5.02
CA LYS A 274 6.06 -11.10 -4.23
C LYS A 274 4.77 -11.78 -3.83
N ARG A 275 4.37 -12.85 -4.53
CA ARG A 275 3.38 -13.78 -4.01
C ARG A 275 3.87 -14.14 -2.63
N VAL A 276 3.20 -13.62 -1.61
CA VAL A 276 3.34 -14.14 -0.27
C VAL A 276 2.69 -15.50 -0.40
N ASP A 277 3.49 -16.51 -0.76
CA ASP A 277 3.19 -17.86 -0.38
C ASP A 277 3.02 -17.78 1.13
N ARG A 278 1.76 -17.73 1.55
CA ARG A 278 1.35 -18.03 2.91
C ARG A 278 1.55 -19.54 3.10
N SER A 279 2.76 -20.02 2.86
CA SER A 279 3.27 -21.21 3.53
C SER A 279 3.53 -20.76 4.96
N TYR A 280 2.57 -21.10 5.80
CA TYR A 280 2.68 -21.16 7.24
C TYR A 280 3.83 -22.11 7.61
N SER A 281 5.08 -21.67 7.44
CA SER A 281 6.21 -22.29 8.12
C SER A 281 6.26 -21.74 9.54
N VAL A 282 5.51 -22.40 10.42
CA VAL A 282 5.75 -22.35 11.85
C VAL A 282 7.14 -22.95 12.10
N GLY A 283 8.04 -22.15 12.68
CA GLY A 283 9.43 -22.53 12.99
C GLY A 283 10.40 -21.84 12.03
N SER A 284 11.40 -21.07 12.44
CA SER A 284 12.14 -21.06 13.69
C SER A 284 12.41 -19.61 14.11
N ARG A 285 12.17 -19.34 15.40
CA ARG A 285 12.43 -18.06 16.06
C ARG A 285 13.93 -17.99 16.33
N GLU A 286 14.69 -17.49 15.38
CA GLU A 286 16.11 -17.20 15.60
C GLU A 286 16.24 -15.90 16.39
N SER A 287 16.70 -16.09 17.61
CA SER A 287 16.89 -15.10 18.66
C SER A 287 17.82 -13.98 18.24
N ILE A 288 17.46 -12.77 18.64
CA ILE A 288 18.30 -11.58 18.62
C ILE A 288 19.55 -11.87 19.45
N SER A 289 20.71 -11.99 18.80
CA SER A 289 22.00 -12.07 19.49
C SER A 289 22.25 -10.79 20.28
N THR A 290 22.14 -10.90 21.59
CA THR A 290 22.64 -9.94 22.57
C THR A 290 24.16 -9.86 22.47
N LEU A 291 24.67 -8.68 22.12
CA LEU A 291 26.09 -8.35 22.19
C LEU A 291 26.58 -8.45 23.64
N THR A 292 27.48 -9.39 23.90
CA THR A 292 28.28 -9.48 25.13
C THR A 292 29.40 -8.43 25.09
N PRO A 293 29.54 -7.52 26.07
CA PRO A 293 30.77 -6.78 26.25
C PRO A 293 31.83 -7.69 26.87
N SER A 294 32.87 -7.96 26.09
CA SER A 294 34.09 -8.65 26.51
C SER A 294 34.73 -7.90 27.69
N MET A 295 34.89 -8.59 28.82
CA MET A 295 35.74 -8.16 29.92
C MET A 295 37.22 -8.28 29.53
N ARG A 296 37.78 -7.19 29.00
CA ARG A 296 39.22 -6.93 29.00
C ARG A 296 39.45 -5.43 29.06
N ASP A 297 39.65 -4.92 30.27
CA ASP A 297 40.82 -4.10 30.60
C ASP A 297 40.66 -3.57 32.04
N SER A 298 41.27 -4.28 32.98
CA SER A 298 41.54 -3.77 34.32
C SER A 298 43.05 -3.78 34.51
N MET A 299 43.73 -2.66 34.26
CA MET A 299 44.99 -2.26 34.92
C MET A 299 45.38 -0.87 34.41
N PHE A 300 44.82 0.19 35.00
CA PHE A 300 45.54 1.45 35.13
C PHE A 300 44.94 2.28 36.26
N MET A 301 45.71 2.42 37.34
CA MET A 301 45.46 3.39 38.42
C MET A 301 45.88 4.78 37.96
N PRO A 302 45.24 5.83 38.49
CA PRO A 302 46.05 6.96 38.95
C PRO A 302 45.75 7.30 40.41
N ALA A 303 46.84 7.58 41.12
CA ALA A 303 46.88 8.05 42.48
C ALA A 303 46.49 9.54 42.60
N SER A 304 46.10 9.91 43.83
CA SER A 304 46.07 11.27 44.40
C SER A 304 44.94 12.18 43.87
N SER A 305 44.09 12.83 44.66
CA SER A 305 44.35 13.44 45.97
C SER A 305 43.03 13.89 46.62
N ARG A 306 43.10 14.08 47.94
CA ARG A 306 42.29 14.97 48.81
C ARG A 306 41.08 14.39 49.54
N ALA A 307 41.39 13.95 50.76
CA ALA A 307 40.57 14.07 51.94
C ALA A 307 40.14 15.53 52.19
N SER A 308 38.90 15.71 52.67
CA SER A 308 38.49 16.82 53.51
C SER A 308 37.37 16.33 54.40
N THR A 309 37.76 15.98 55.63
CA THR A 309 36.89 15.79 56.78
C THR A 309 36.39 17.16 57.26
N ILE A 310 35.08 17.37 57.30
CA ILE A 310 34.47 18.34 58.23
C ILE A 310 33.37 17.60 58.99
N SER A 311 33.62 17.50 60.29
CA SER A 311 32.74 17.02 61.35
C SER A 311 31.63 18.03 61.55
N MET A 312 30.39 17.56 61.68
CA MET A 312 29.28 18.35 62.18
C MET A 312 28.90 17.74 63.53
N ASP A 313 29.19 18.42 64.63
CA ASP A 313 28.57 18.14 65.92
C ASP A 313 28.40 19.42 66.74
N SER A 314 27.15 19.59 67.15
CA SER A 314 26.50 20.43 68.13
C SER A 314 27.36 20.96 69.30
N TYR A 315 27.21 22.25 69.61
CA TYR A 315 26.57 22.80 70.83
C TYR A 315 26.30 24.30 70.66
#